data_AF-A0A6N7I1D3-F1
#
_entry.id   AF-A0A6N7I1D3-F1
#
_cell.length_a   1.000
_cell.length_b   1.000
_cell.length_c   1.000
_cell.angle_alpha   90.00
_cell.angle_beta   90.00
_cell.angle_gamma   90.00
#
_symmetry.space_group_name_H-M   'P 1'
#
loop_
_entity.id
_entity.type
_entity.pdbx_description
1 polymer ?
#
loop_
_entity_poly.entity_id
_entity_poly.type
_entity_poly.pdbx_seq_one_letter_code
_entity_poly.pdbx_strand_id
1 'polypeptide(L)'
;MLTWLRDWWDGVELWLTQLWFPFQFALVLMVLLPVCLGLAWLIDRVVDFVSGLFGRDRLAEPQADYDREPGTGDGVRREPGES
;
A
#
# COMPACT_ATOMS: atom_id res chain seq x y z
N MET A 1 17.87 23.99 25.09
CA MET A 1 16.55 23.60 24.55
C MET A 1 16.31 22.09 24.67
N LEU A 2 17.24 21.22 24.25
CA LEU A 2 17.12 19.76 24.43
C LEU A 2 17.26 19.25 25.88
N THR A 3 17.65 20.12 26.82
CA THR A 3 17.82 19.77 28.24
C THR A 3 16.52 19.31 28.88
N TRP A 4 15.42 20.00 28.59
CA TRP A 4 14.09 19.60 29.07
C TRP A 4 13.67 18.20 28.57
N LEU A 5 14.01 17.87 27.32
CA LEU A 5 13.75 16.55 26.75
C LEU A 5 14.58 15.47 27.45
N ARG A 6 15.84 15.78 27.82
CA ARG A 6 16.71 14.86 28.57
C ARG A 6 16.18 14.61 29.97
N ASP A 7 15.75 15.64 30.69
CA ASP A 7 15.22 15.47 32.05
C ASP A 7 13.93 14.64 32.06
N TRP A 8 13.07 14.82 31.05
CA TRP A 8 11.89 13.98 30.88
C TRP A 8 12.26 12.53 30.52
N TRP A 9 13.23 12.35 29.62
CA TRP A 9 13.73 11.03 29.23
C TRP A 9 14.42 10.29 30.38
N ASP A 10 15.17 10.98 31.22
CA ASP A 10 15.79 10.43 32.44
C ASP A 10 14.72 9.86 33.38
N GLY A 11 13.59 10.56 33.55
CA GLY A 11 12.43 10.03 34.27
C GLY A 11 11.81 8.79 33.62
N VAL A 12 11.80 8.72 32.28
CA VAL A 12 11.35 7.53 31.53
C VAL A 12 12.33 6.37 31.71
N GLU A 13 13.64 6.61 31.68
CA GLU A 13 14.67 5.59 31.95
C GLU A 13 14.53 5.04 33.36
N LEU A 14 14.31 5.89 34.37
CA LEU A 14 14.07 5.45 35.75
C LEU A 14 12.80 4.60 35.87
N TRP A 15 11.72 4.98 35.19
CA TRP A 15 10.49 4.18 35.17
C TRP A 15 10.72 2.80 34.51
N LEU A 16 11.39 2.77 33.35
CA LEU A 16 11.69 1.54 32.62
C LEU A 16 12.61 0.60 33.40
N THR A 17 13.61 1.14 34.09
CA THR A 17 14.57 0.34 34.88
C THR A 17 13.94 -0.27 36.13
N GLN A 18 12.89 0.36 36.68
CA GLN A 18 12.14 -0.16 37.82
C GLN A 18 11.12 -1.25 37.42
N LEU A 19 10.82 -1.41 36.13
CA LEU A 19 9.94 -2.46 35.64
C LEU A 19 10.56 -3.86 35.76
N TRP A 20 9.72 -4.85 36.03
CA TRP A 20 10.08 -6.28 35.93
C TRP A 20 10.50 -6.66 34.50
N PHE A 21 11.49 -7.55 34.39
CA PHE A 21 12.08 -8.01 33.13
C PHE A 21 11.06 -8.37 32.02
N PRO A 22 9.99 -9.17 32.26
CA PRO A 22 8.99 -9.47 31.23
C PRO A 22 8.20 -8.24 30.75
N PHE A 23 7.96 -7.25 31.61
CA PHE A 23 7.26 -6.03 31.21
C PHE A 23 8.11 -5.15 30.28
N GLN A 24 9.43 -5.05 30.52
CA GLN A 24 10.33 -4.32 29.61
C GLN A 24 10.28 -4.92 28.20
N PHE A 25 10.35 -6.25 28.09
CA PHE A 25 10.30 -6.93 26.80
C PHE A 25 8.94 -6.75 26.11
N ALA A 26 7.83 -6.84 26.87
CA ALA A 26 6.50 -6.58 26.34
C ALA A 26 6.35 -5.15 25.79
N LEU A 27 6.88 -4.14 26.49
CA LEU A 27 6.88 -2.75 25.99
C LEU A 27 7.72 -2.61 24.73
N VAL A 28 8.90 -3.22 24.68
CA VAL A 28 9.75 -3.23 23.48
C VAL A 28 9.00 -3.85 22.31
N LEU A 29 8.37 -5.02 22.47
CA LEU A 29 7.57 -5.62 21.41
C LEU A 29 6.40 -4.71 21.01
N MET A 30 5.69 -4.14 21.99
CA MET A 30 4.56 -3.25 21.76
C MET A 30 4.94 -2.00 20.96
N VAL A 31 6.17 -1.50 21.08
CA VAL A 31 6.67 -0.35 20.31
C VAL A 31 7.32 -0.80 19.00
N LEU A 32 8.10 -1.87 19.01
CA LEU A 32 8.86 -2.35 17.86
C LEU A 32 7.95 -2.90 16.75
N LEU A 33 6.91 -3.65 17.10
CA LEU A 33 5.93 -4.17 16.15
C LEU A 33 5.26 -3.05 15.32
N PRO A 34 4.63 -2.03 15.93
CA PRO A 34 4.02 -0.95 15.17
C PRO A 34 5.04 -0.07 14.46
N VAL A 35 6.25 0.11 15.00
CA VAL A 35 7.32 0.82 14.27
C VAL A 35 7.72 0.06 13.01
N CYS A 36 7.87 -1.26 13.08
CA CYS A 36 8.18 -2.09 11.92
C CYS A 36 7.05 -2.05 10.87
N LEU A 37 5.80 -2.24 11.30
CA LEU A 37 4.63 -2.13 10.43
C LEU A 37 4.49 -0.73 9.82
N GLY A 38 4.69 0.31 10.63
CA GLY A 38 4.63 1.69 10.19
C GLY A 38 5.74 2.03 9.19
N LEU A 39 6.94 1.49 9.38
CA LEU A 39 8.06 1.69 8.46
C LEU A 39 7.83 0.94 7.14
N ALA A 40 7.33 -0.30 7.19
CA ALA A 40 6.95 -1.04 5.99
C ALA A 40 5.87 -0.28 5.20
N TRP A 41 4.82 0.17 5.90
CA TRP A 41 3.75 0.96 5.29
C TRP A 41 4.26 2.29 4.71
N LEU A 42 5.21 2.94 5.39
CA LEU A 42 5.84 4.16 4.90
C LEU A 42 6.62 3.91 3.61
N ILE A 43 7.40 2.82 3.55
CA ILE A 43 8.15 2.43 2.36
C ILE A 43 7.18 2.17 1.20
N ASP A 44 6.14 1.37 1.43
CA ASP A 44 5.13 1.08 0.41
C ASP A 44 4.47 2.38 -0.11
N ARG A 45 4.12 3.30 0.80
CA ARG A 45 3.54 4.61 0.45
C ARG A 45 4.49 5.46 -0.39
N VAL A 46 5.78 5.45 -0.07
CA VAL A 46 6.81 6.17 -0.83
C VAL A 46 6.98 5.54 -2.22
N VAL A 47 7.00 4.21 -2.31
CA VAL A 47 7.06 3.48 -3.58
C VAL A 47 5.86 3.80 -4.46
N ASP A 48 4.65 3.80 -3.90
CA ASP A 48 3.43 4.16 -4.62
C ASP A 48 3.43 5.62 -5.07
N PHE A 49 3.90 6.52 -4.21
CA PHE A 49 3.98 7.95 -4.52
C PHE A 49 4.97 8.22 -5.66
N VAL A 50 6.14 7.60 -5.61
CA VAL A 50 7.15 7.69 -6.66
C VAL A 50 6.64 7.06 -7.95
N SER A 51 6.03 5.86 -7.87
CA SER A 51 5.47 5.18 -9.04
C SER A 51 4.33 5.98 -9.68
N GLY A 52 3.47 6.64 -8.91
CA GLY A 52 2.42 7.52 -9.42
C GLY A 52 2.96 8.81 -10.02
N LEU A 53 4.11 9.30 -9.55
CA LEU A 53 4.78 10.46 -10.14
C LEU A 53 5.47 10.10 -11.47
N PHE A 54 6.09 8.92 -11.55
CA PHE A 54 6.73 8.39 -12.76
C PHE A 54 5.75 7.74 -13.76
N GLY A 55 4.58 7.29 -13.30
CA GLY A 55 3.57 6.58 -14.09
C GLY A 55 2.61 7.49 -14.85
N ARG A 56 2.65 8.81 -14.65
CA ARG A 56 1.84 9.79 -15.40
C ARG A 56 2.16 9.82 -16.90
N ASP A 57 3.24 9.18 -17.33
CA ASP A 57 3.63 9.11 -18.74
C ASP A 57 3.25 7.80 -19.44
N ARG A 58 2.67 6.79 -18.75
CA ARG A 58 2.54 5.45 -19.38
C ARG A 58 1.18 4.78 -19.49
N LEU A 59 0.10 5.21 -18.84
CA LEU A 59 -1.19 4.53 -19.00
C LEU A 59 -2.38 5.50 -19.10
N ALA A 60 -2.37 6.32 -20.14
CA ALA A 60 -3.59 6.52 -20.92
C ALA A 60 -3.62 5.43 -22.01
N GLU A 61 -3.59 4.15 -21.61
CA GLU A 61 -4.00 3.09 -22.53
C GLU A 61 -5.54 3.05 -22.47
N PRO A 62 -6.24 3.47 -23.53
CA PRO A 62 -7.68 3.34 -23.59
C PRO A 62 -8.01 1.87 -23.47
N GLN A 63 -8.82 1.55 -22.47
CA GLN A 63 -9.53 0.30 -22.26
C GLN A 63 -9.81 -0.40 -23.59
N ALA A 64 -8.90 -1.29 -23.99
CA ALA A 64 -9.02 -2.09 -25.18
C ALA A 64 -10.12 -3.11 -24.89
N ASP A 65 -11.35 -2.71 -25.18
CA ASP A 65 -12.31 -3.49 -25.96
C ASP A 65 -12.28 -4.99 -25.64
N TYR A 66 -12.52 -5.33 -24.38
CA TYR A 66 -12.83 -6.69 -23.95
C TYR A 66 -14.33 -6.99 -24.03
N ASP A 67 -15.08 -6.14 -24.75
CA ASP A 67 -16.52 -6.23 -24.92
C ASP A 67 -16.93 -6.25 -26.40
N ARG A 68 -16.08 -6.83 -27.25
CA ARG A 68 -16.56 -7.36 -28.53
C ARG A 68 -17.22 -8.71 -28.25
N GLU A 69 -18.47 -8.65 -27.79
CA GLU A 69 -19.38 -9.77 -27.99
C GLU A 69 -19.36 -10.16 -29.48
N PRO A 70 -19.21 -11.46 -29.82
CA PRO A 70 -19.44 -11.91 -31.18
C PRO A 70 -20.93 -11.73 -31.47
N GLY A 71 -21.27 -10.55 -31.98
CA GLY A 71 -22.58 -10.21 -32.51
C GLY A 71 -22.96 -11.22 -33.58
N THR A 72 -23.72 -12.21 -33.15
CA THR A 72 -24.93 -12.69 -33.81
C THR A 72 -25.41 -11.71 -34.88
N GLY A 73 -25.30 -12.11 -36.15
CA GLY A 73 -26.11 -11.55 -37.23
C GLY A 73 -25.36 -10.83 -38.33
N ASP A 74 -24.80 -11.58 -39.28
CA ASP A 74 -25.02 -11.25 -40.70
C ASP A 74 -24.85 -12.50 -41.56
N GLY A 75 -25.79 -12.76 -42.46
CA GLY A 75 -25.80 -13.97 -43.29
C GLY A 75 -27.18 -14.51 -43.68
N VAL A 76 -28.28 -13.80 -43.40
CA VAL A 76 -29.50 -13.97 -44.22
C VAL A 76 -29.32 -13.09 -45.45
N ARG A 77 -28.98 -13.70 -46.58
CA ARG A 77 -29.49 -13.39 -47.93
C ARG A 77 -28.65 -14.07 -49.00
N ARG A 78 -29.20 -15.11 -49.65
CA ARG A 78 -29.34 -15.27 -51.12
C ARG A 78 -30.25 -16.47 -51.44
N GLU A 79 -31.55 -16.21 -51.58
CA GLU A 79 -32.36 -16.76 -52.68
C GLU A 79 -32.29 -15.69 -53.79
N PRO A 80 -32.34 -15.97 -55.12
CA PRO A 80 -33.20 -16.99 -55.74
C PRO A 80 -32.66 -17.71 -57.01
N GLY A 81 -33.14 -18.94 -57.24
CA GLY A 81 -33.50 -19.46 -58.57
C GLY A 81 -32.40 -19.89 -59.56
N GLU A 82 -32.18 -21.19 -59.66
CA GLU A 82 -31.70 -21.89 -60.88
C GLU A 82 -32.41 -23.27 -60.88
N SER A 83 -33.52 -23.45 -61.59
CA SER A 83 -33.70 -23.72 -63.03
C SER A 83 -33.80 -25.22 -63.34
#